data_AF-A0A539DMR9-F1
#
_entry.id   AF-A0A539DMR9-F1
#
_cell.length_a   1.000
_cell.length_b   1.000
_cell.length_c   1.000
_cell.angle_alpha   90.00
_cell.angle_beta   90.00
_cell.angle_gamma   90.00
#
_symmetry.space_group_name_H-M   'P 1'
#
loop_
_entity.id
_entity.type
_entity.pdbx_description
1 polymer ?
#
loop_
_entity_poly.entity_id
_entity_poly.type
_entity_poly.pdbx_seq_one_letter_code
_entity_poly.pdbx_strand_id
1 'polypeptide(L)'
;MTTDLSRRTLLGALPLAALGFSQARADGLIERRESQYNTIYITREGPYVAMQFGVNEQLFTENLYDPARPRFLPMEYTRMMTVSLAYAATPSKVLEIGLGGGRTAVYLTDFVPSVSVTTVELDPEVVAMAAKHFDVRPTPRLRVVTSDGRIFLTQTRDRYDIIIVDAYRGTFVPFHLTTQQCFMLAKRRLNPGGVVVQNIAPNVLLTESMVATLQSVFDNVDTFDIAGSVIAIAYDGPAKSAAALAARATALQSQYRFTHPLPQLLRARRTPAKSTRHPLTDDFAPVEHLRGIQAHNARRK
;
A
#
# COMPACT_ATOMS: atom_id res chain seq x y z
N MET A 1 50.91 37.46 22.22
CA MET A 1 51.38 36.06 22.35
C MET A 1 50.33 35.29 23.14
N THR A 2 49.78 34.24 22.51
CA THR A 2 49.25 33.00 23.10
C THR A 2 48.30 33.10 24.31
N THR A 3 47.04 32.74 24.11
CA THR A 3 46.55 31.41 24.53
C THR A 3 45.18 31.09 23.91
N ASP A 4 45.12 29.84 23.48
CA ASP A 4 44.04 29.12 22.81
C ASP A 4 42.98 28.67 23.82
N LEU A 5 41.69 28.83 23.48
CA LEU A 5 40.59 28.17 24.17
C LEU A 5 39.51 27.76 23.16
N SER A 6 39.73 26.56 22.63
CA SER A 6 38.72 25.60 22.16
C SER A 6 37.28 25.87 22.62
N ARG A 7 36.39 26.16 21.66
CA ARG A 7 34.95 25.96 21.82
C ARG A 7 34.50 24.85 20.88
N ARG A 8 34.43 23.63 21.42
CA ARG A 8 33.65 22.53 20.85
C ARG A 8 32.17 22.88 21.02
N THR A 9 31.53 23.32 19.96
CA THR A 9 30.07 23.43 19.92
C THR A 9 29.51 22.04 19.69
N LEU A 10 28.81 21.50 20.70
CA LEU A 10 28.03 20.27 20.59
C LEU A 10 27.03 20.41 19.42
N LEU A 11 27.12 19.51 18.44
CA LEU A 11 26.03 19.27 17.49
C LEU A 11 24.82 18.77 18.30
N GLY A 12 23.88 19.66 18.57
CA GLY A 12 22.55 19.28 19.01
C GLY A 12 21.87 18.47 17.91
N ALA A 13 21.46 17.25 18.25
CA ALA A 13 20.65 16.40 17.40
C ALA A 13 19.35 17.13 17.04
N LEU A 14 19.09 17.29 15.74
CA LEU A 14 17.81 17.75 15.21
C LEU A 14 16.71 16.75 15.64
N PRO A 15 15.56 17.23 16.17
CA PRO A 15 14.48 16.33 16.53
C PRO A 15 13.85 15.69 15.29
N LEU A 16 13.50 14.41 15.43
CA LEU A 16 12.75 13.60 14.48
C LEU A 16 11.57 14.37 13.90
N ALA A 17 11.42 14.32 12.56
CA ALA A 17 10.27 14.83 11.85
C ALA A 17 8.98 14.22 12.41
N ALA A 18 8.18 15.08 13.06
CA ALA A 18 6.80 14.78 13.38
C ALA A 18 6.00 14.66 12.07
N LEU A 19 5.26 13.57 11.92
CA LEU A 19 4.11 13.52 11.00
C LEU A 19 3.21 14.70 11.38
N GLY A 20 3.13 15.70 10.50
CA GLY A 20 2.42 16.95 10.77
C GLY A 20 0.94 16.69 11.04
N PHE A 21 0.52 16.93 12.28
CA PHE A 21 -0.87 17.10 12.64
C PHE A 21 -1.29 18.50 12.21
N SER A 22 -1.97 18.60 11.07
CA SER A 22 -2.55 19.87 10.61
C SER A 22 -4.06 19.86 10.88
N GLN A 23 -4.52 20.71 11.81
CA GLN A 23 -5.90 21.19 11.81
C GLN A 23 -6.02 22.17 10.62
N ALA A 24 -6.62 21.74 9.51
CA ALA A 24 -6.80 22.62 8.35
C ALA A 24 -8.26 22.66 7.92
N ARG A 25 -8.89 23.85 8.03
CA ARG A 25 -9.73 24.32 6.92
C ARG A 25 -8.79 24.41 5.72
N ALA A 26 -9.00 23.55 4.72
CA ALA A 26 -8.00 23.30 3.69
C ALA A 26 -7.81 24.52 2.76
N ASP A 27 -6.74 25.28 2.98
CA ASP A 27 -6.13 26.08 1.91
C ASP A 27 -5.93 25.17 0.69
N GLY A 28 -6.49 25.55 -0.47
CA GLY A 28 -6.38 24.75 -1.70
C GLY A 28 -7.45 23.65 -1.89
N LEU A 29 -8.56 23.65 -1.13
CA LEU A 29 -9.70 22.75 -1.42
C LEU A 29 -10.23 22.95 -2.85
N ILE A 30 -10.27 21.85 -3.62
CA ILE A 30 -10.84 21.79 -4.98
C ILE A 30 -12.27 21.26 -4.92
N GLU A 31 -12.48 20.14 -4.22
CA GLU A 31 -13.78 19.49 -4.14
C GLU A 31 -13.91 18.69 -2.85
N ARG A 32 -15.14 18.61 -2.31
CA ARG A 32 -15.49 17.78 -1.16
C ARG A 32 -16.71 16.93 -1.52
N ARG A 33 -16.68 15.65 -1.16
CA ARG A 33 -17.80 14.72 -1.30
C ARG A 33 -17.97 13.92 -0.02
N GLU A 34 -19.22 13.68 0.35
CA GLU A 34 -19.58 12.76 1.41
C GLU A 34 -20.24 11.55 0.78
N SER A 35 -19.85 10.36 1.21
CA SER A 35 -20.43 9.08 0.79
C SER A 35 -20.90 8.30 2.02
N GLN A 36 -21.46 7.11 1.80
CA GLN A 36 -21.77 6.17 2.87
C GLN A 36 -20.50 5.69 3.62
N TYR A 37 -19.32 5.79 3.00
CA TYR A 37 -18.08 5.20 3.50
C TYR A 37 -17.07 6.23 3.99
N ASN A 38 -16.96 7.38 3.32
CA ASN A 38 -15.90 8.37 3.55
C ASN A 38 -16.42 9.81 3.41
N THR A 39 -15.73 10.75 4.05
CA THR A 39 -15.71 12.15 3.58
C THR A 39 -14.42 12.35 2.79
N ILE A 40 -14.56 12.65 1.51
CA ILE A 40 -13.46 12.72 0.54
C ILE A 40 -13.17 14.19 0.26
N TYR A 41 -11.90 14.56 0.33
CA TYR A 41 -11.39 15.89 0.02
C TYR A 41 -10.40 15.79 -1.13
N ILE A 42 -10.58 16.63 -2.14
CA ILE A 42 -9.60 16.87 -3.19
C ILE A 42 -8.99 18.23 -2.94
N THR A 43 -7.67 18.27 -2.73
CA THR A 43 -6.94 19.48 -2.38
C THR A 43 -5.75 19.68 -3.31
N ARG A 44 -5.32 20.93 -3.48
CA ARG A 44 -4.06 21.30 -4.15
C ARG A 44 -2.98 21.48 -3.09
N GLU A 45 -1.94 20.66 -3.15
CA GLU A 45 -0.79 20.68 -2.25
C GLU A 45 0.50 20.93 -3.05
N GLY A 46 0.85 22.21 -3.25
CA GLY A 46 1.97 22.60 -4.11
C GLY A 46 1.75 22.11 -5.56
N PRO A 47 2.66 21.29 -6.14
CA PRO A 47 2.49 20.74 -7.49
C PRO A 47 1.48 19.59 -7.53
N TYR A 48 1.05 19.06 -6.37
CA TYR A 48 0.23 17.87 -6.31
C TYR A 48 -1.26 18.18 -6.20
N VAL A 49 -2.07 17.27 -6.73
CA VAL A 49 -3.47 17.09 -6.37
C VAL A 49 -3.54 15.91 -5.41
N ALA A 50 -4.12 16.12 -4.24
CA ALA A 50 -4.24 15.11 -3.20
C ALA A 50 -5.68 14.62 -3.09
N MET A 51 -5.85 13.32 -2.80
CA MET A 51 -7.11 12.76 -2.29
C MET A 51 -6.91 12.44 -0.81
N GLN A 52 -7.80 12.94 0.02
CA GLN A 52 -7.73 12.77 1.47
C GLN A 52 -9.06 12.28 2.03
N PHE A 53 -9.02 11.37 3.01
CA PHE A 53 -10.20 10.92 3.74
C PHE A 53 -10.28 11.57 5.11
N GLY A 54 -11.45 12.11 5.44
CA GLY A 54 -11.75 12.70 6.73
C GLY A 54 -12.21 11.65 7.74
N VAL A 55 -11.52 11.55 8.88
CA VAL A 55 -11.90 10.70 10.03
C VAL A 55 -11.62 11.46 11.33
N ASN A 56 -12.62 11.60 12.20
CA ASN A 56 -12.49 12.29 13.51
C ASN A 56 -11.80 13.66 13.42
N GLU A 57 -12.25 14.51 12.49
CA GLU A 57 -11.69 15.85 12.23
C GLU A 57 -10.24 15.86 11.69
N GLN A 58 -9.68 14.70 11.36
CA GLN A 58 -8.35 14.55 10.77
C GLN A 58 -8.47 14.18 9.29
N LEU A 59 -7.49 14.63 8.49
CA LEU A 59 -7.37 14.27 7.08
C LEU A 59 -6.21 13.29 6.90
N PHE A 60 -6.49 12.19 6.21
CA PHE A 60 -5.51 11.16 5.84
C PHE A 60 -5.27 11.23 4.34
N THR A 61 -4.04 11.51 3.92
CA THR A 61 -3.68 11.52 2.50
C THR A 61 -3.60 10.10 1.96
N GLU A 62 -4.57 9.75 1.13
CA GLU A 62 -4.68 8.45 0.47
C GLU A 62 -3.91 8.43 -0.85
N ASN A 63 -3.86 9.59 -1.52
CA ASN A 63 -3.22 9.71 -2.82
C ASN A 63 -2.59 11.08 -3.06
N LEU A 64 -1.49 11.08 -3.81
CA LEU A 64 -0.89 12.26 -4.42
C LEU A 64 -0.68 12.02 -5.92
N TYR A 65 -1.03 13.02 -6.72
CA TYR A 65 -0.86 13.02 -8.16
C TYR A 65 -0.19 14.30 -8.63
N ASP A 66 0.82 14.18 -9.48
CA ASP A 66 1.49 15.30 -10.12
C ASP A 66 1.01 15.41 -11.58
N PRO A 67 0.15 16.38 -11.93
CA PRO A 67 -0.33 16.54 -13.30
C PRO A 67 0.78 16.83 -14.32
N ALA A 68 1.91 17.40 -13.89
CA ALA A 68 3.05 17.66 -14.77
C ALA A 68 3.92 16.41 -14.99
N ARG A 69 3.81 15.41 -14.11
CA ARG A 69 4.53 14.13 -14.19
C ARG A 69 3.55 12.97 -13.95
N PRO A 70 2.60 12.70 -14.87
CA PRO A 70 1.49 11.79 -14.63
C PRO A 70 1.92 10.33 -14.38
N ARG A 71 3.12 9.97 -14.86
CA ARG A 71 3.75 8.66 -14.71
C ARG A 71 4.62 8.54 -13.46
N PHE A 72 4.77 9.60 -12.67
CA PHE A 72 5.52 9.58 -11.42
C PHE A 72 4.60 9.15 -10.28
N LEU A 73 5.12 8.30 -9.39
CA LEU A 73 4.46 7.88 -8.17
C LEU A 73 5.03 8.67 -6.99
N PRO A 74 4.33 9.69 -6.45
CA PRO A 74 4.89 10.54 -5.39
C PRO A 74 5.03 9.80 -4.05
N MET A 75 4.07 8.93 -3.73
CA MET A 75 4.03 8.21 -2.46
C MET A 75 4.93 6.97 -2.49
N GLU A 76 5.78 6.80 -1.48
CA GLU A 76 6.76 5.72 -1.43
C GLU A 76 6.12 4.33 -1.45
N TYR A 77 5.01 4.14 -0.74
CA TYR A 77 4.31 2.84 -0.69
C TYR A 77 3.85 2.40 -2.08
N THR A 78 3.34 3.31 -2.92
CA THR A 78 2.92 2.98 -4.29
C THR A 78 4.10 2.54 -5.17
N ARG A 79 5.30 3.11 -4.98
CA ARG A 79 6.53 2.62 -5.64
C ARG A 79 6.89 1.23 -5.15
N MET A 80 6.81 1.00 -3.83
CA MET A 80 7.10 -0.30 -3.22
C MET A 80 6.13 -1.40 -3.68
N MET A 81 4.86 -1.07 -3.94
CA MET A 81 3.88 -2.03 -4.49
C MET A 81 4.32 -2.66 -5.83
N THR A 82 5.08 -1.92 -6.65
CA THR A 82 5.57 -2.44 -7.94
C THR A 82 6.59 -3.57 -7.80
N VAL A 83 7.17 -3.76 -6.61
CA VAL A 83 8.09 -4.88 -6.32
C VAL A 83 7.41 -6.24 -6.53
N SER A 84 6.08 -6.30 -6.41
CA SER A 84 5.25 -7.46 -6.76
C SER A 84 5.56 -8.06 -8.15
N LEU A 85 5.91 -7.22 -9.14
CA LEU A 85 6.27 -7.64 -10.51
C LEU A 85 7.51 -8.56 -10.53
N ALA A 86 8.46 -8.34 -9.61
CA ALA A 86 9.64 -9.18 -9.46
C ALA A 86 9.36 -10.49 -8.72
N TYR A 87 8.23 -10.60 -8.01
CA TYR A 87 7.85 -11.80 -7.27
C TYR A 87 6.91 -12.72 -8.06
N ALA A 88 5.96 -12.18 -8.83
CA ALA A 88 5.07 -12.97 -9.65
C ALA A 88 5.84 -13.65 -10.78
N ALA A 89 5.55 -14.93 -11.08
CA ALA A 89 6.25 -15.66 -12.14
C ALA A 89 6.04 -15.02 -13.53
N THR A 90 4.79 -14.66 -13.85
CA THR A 90 4.40 -14.04 -15.12
C THR A 90 3.33 -12.97 -14.84
N PRO A 91 3.70 -11.71 -14.53
CA PRO A 91 2.73 -10.69 -14.18
C PRO A 91 1.95 -10.22 -15.42
N SER A 92 0.69 -10.67 -15.55
CA SER A 92 -0.21 -10.25 -16.65
C SER A 92 -1.61 -9.86 -16.17
N LYS A 93 -2.15 -10.51 -15.15
CA LYS A 93 -3.43 -10.15 -14.54
C LYS A 93 -3.24 -9.71 -13.10
N VAL A 94 -3.63 -8.47 -12.81
CA VAL A 94 -3.57 -7.90 -11.46
C VAL A 94 -4.98 -7.62 -10.97
N LEU A 95 -5.26 -8.06 -9.75
CA LEU A 95 -6.42 -7.59 -8.97
C LEU A 95 -5.91 -6.60 -7.94
N GLU A 96 -6.51 -5.42 -7.88
CA GLU A 96 -6.27 -4.43 -6.83
C GLU A 96 -7.56 -4.27 -6.02
N ILE A 97 -7.48 -4.47 -4.71
CA ILE A 97 -8.58 -4.22 -3.78
C ILE A 97 -8.30 -2.89 -3.09
N GLY A 98 -9.18 -1.91 -3.33
CA GLY A 98 -8.97 -0.48 -3.08
C GLY A 98 -8.54 0.25 -4.36
N LEU A 99 -8.85 1.54 -4.46
CA LEU A 99 -8.45 2.40 -5.60
C LEU A 99 -7.69 3.64 -5.15
N GLY A 100 -8.22 4.37 -4.17
CA GLY A 100 -7.77 5.73 -3.86
C GLY A 100 -7.78 6.62 -5.11
N GLY A 101 -6.64 7.21 -5.47
CA GLY A 101 -6.44 7.93 -6.75
C GLY A 101 -5.98 7.06 -7.92
N GLY A 102 -5.97 5.73 -7.77
CA GLY A 102 -5.67 4.75 -8.81
C GLY A 102 -4.25 4.79 -9.37
N ARG A 103 -3.27 5.30 -8.60
CA ARG A 103 -1.89 5.49 -9.08
C ARG A 103 -1.19 4.17 -9.35
N THR A 104 -1.36 3.16 -8.49
CA THR A 104 -0.76 1.85 -8.69
C THR A 104 -1.34 1.18 -9.94
N ALA A 105 -2.68 1.11 -10.08
CA ALA A 105 -3.32 0.57 -11.27
C ALA A 105 -2.88 1.24 -12.58
N VAL A 106 -2.99 2.58 -12.66
CA VAL A 106 -2.61 3.34 -13.87
C VAL A 106 -1.14 3.16 -14.18
N TYR A 107 -0.26 3.21 -13.18
CA TYR A 107 1.17 2.99 -13.38
C TYR A 107 1.47 1.61 -13.98
N LEU A 108 0.86 0.55 -13.44
CA LEU A 108 1.07 -0.80 -13.94
C LEU A 108 0.60 -0.94 -15.39
N THR A 109 -0.57 -0.40 -15.73
CA THR A 109 -1.06 -0.43 -17.12
C THR A 109 -0.21 0.42 -18.05
N ASP A 110 0.30 1.56 -17.59
CA ASP A 110 1.10 2.47 -18.43
C ASP A 110 2.49 1.90 -18.73
N PHE A 111 3.15 1.28 -17.75
CA PHE A 111 4.53 0.83 -17.91
C PHE A 111 4.66 -0.61 -18.39
N VAL A 112 3.67 -1.46 -18.12
CA VAL A 112 3.75 -2.90 -18.42
C VAL A 112 2.65 -3.27 -19.43
N PRO A 113 2.92 -3.27 -20.74
CA PRO A 113 1.90 -3.50 -21.79
C PRO A 113 1.14 -4.82 -21.66
N SER A 114 1.79 -5.86 -21.11
CA SER A 114 1.21 -7.19 -20.89
C SER A 114 0.29 -7.27 -19.66
N VAL A 115 0.26 -6.22 -18.82
CA VAL A 115 -0.54 -6.18 -17.60
C VAL A 115 -1.92 -5.58 -17.88
N SER A 116 -2.93 -6.28 -17.38
CA SER A 116 -4.29 -5.78 -17.16
C SER A 116 -4.57 -5.73 -15.66
N VAL A 117 -5.27 -4.68 -15.23
CA VAL A 117 -5.64 -4.44 -13.83
C VAL A 117 -7.15 -4.41 -13.72
N THR A 118 -7.69 -5.18 -12.77
CA THR A 118 -9.04 -4.99 -12.24
C THR A 118 -8.91 -4.36 -10.86
N THR A 119 -9.39 -3.15 -10.69
CA THR A 119 -9.48 -2.48 -9.40
C THR A 119 -10.89 -2.62 -8.84
N VAL A 120 -11.00 -2.97 -7.55
CA VAL A 120 -12.26 -3.15 -6.82
C VAL A 120 -12.31 -2.13 -5.69
N GLU A 121 -13.16 -1.12 -5.84
CA GLU A 121 -13.34 -0.04 -4.87
C GLU A 121 -14.74 -0.12 -4.25
N LEU A 122 -14.82 0.02 -2.93
CA LEU A 122 -16.08 -0.05 -2.20
C LEU A 122 -16.92 1.22 -2.40
N ASP A 123 -16.26 2.37 -2.45
CA ASP A 123 -16.89 3.67 -2.44
C ASP A 123 -17.07 4.25 -3.87
N PRO A 124 -18.29 4.32 -4.41
CA PRO A 124 -18.53 4.88 -5.75
C PRO A 124 -18.09 6.35 -5.86
N GLU A 125 -18.10 7.12 -4.78
CA GLU A 125 -17.64 8.51 -4.82
C GLU A 125 -16.11 8.60 -4.95
N VAL A 126 -15.36 7.64 -4.38
CA VAL A 126 -13.91 7.53 -4.62
C VAL A 126 -13.64 7.26 -6.10
N VAL A 127 -14.39 6.33 -6.71
CA VAL A 127 -14.27 6.05 -8.16
C VAL A 127 -14.55 7.30 -9.00
N ALA A 128 -15.62 8.03 -8.69
CA ALA A 128 -15.98 9.25 -9.40
C ALA A 128 -14.90 10.35 -9.25
N MET A 129 -14.37 10.55 -8.05
CA MET A 129 -13.30 11.51 -7.79
C MET A 129 -11.98 11.11 -8.46
N ALA A 130 -11.63 9.82 -8.44
CA ALA A 130 -10.45 9.28 -9.12
C ALA A 130 -10.52 9.53 -10.64
N ALA A 131 -11.67 9.29 -11.25
CA ALA A 131 -11.89 9.55 -12.67
C ALA A 131 -11.79 11.04 -13.03
N LYS A 132 -12.35 11.90 -12.17
CA LYS A 132 -12.40 13.35 -12.40
C LYS A 132 -11.04 14.05 -12.22
N HIS A 133 -10.28 13.66 -11.20
CA HIS A 133 -9.10 14.44 -10.76
C HIS A 133 -7.76 13.73 -10.94
N PHE A 134 -7.76 12.41 -11.15
CA PHE A 134 -6.54 11.59 -11.20
C PHE A 134 -6.36 10.87 -12.54
N ASP A 135 -7.16 11.18 -13.56
CA ASP A 135 -7.09 10.55 -14.88
C ASP A 135 -7.24 9.01 -14.84
N VAL A 136 -8.03 8.50 -13.90
CA VAL A 136 -8.38 7.07 -13.84
C VAL A 136 -9.54 6.82 -14.81
N ARG A 137 -9.22 6.29 -16.00
CA ARG A 137 -10.20 5.99 -17.03
C ARG A 137 -10.23 4.49 -17.32
N PRO A 138 -11.42 3.86 -17.41
CA PRO A 138 -11.52 2.49 -17.89
C PRO A 138 -10.90 2.36 -19.29
N THR A 139 -10.10 1.30 -19.48
CA THR A 139 -9.51 0.93 -20.77
C THR A 139 -9.65 -0.59 -20.96
N PRO A 140 -9.32 -1.17 -22.13
CA PRO A 140 -9.28 -2.62 -22.27
C PRO A 140 -8.36 -3.33 -21.27
N ARG A 141 -7.39 -2.60 -20.67
CA ARG A 141 -6.46 -3.12 -19.67
C ARG A 141 -6.70 -2.60 -18.26
N LEU A 142 -7.63 -1.66 -18.05
CA LEU A 142 -7.98 -1.13 -16.73
C LEU A 142 -9.49 -1.22 -16.55
N ARG A 143 -9.92 -2.13 -15.67
CA ARG A 143 -11.32 -2.28 -15.27
C ARG A 143 -11.48 -1.76 -13.84
N VAL A 144 -12.47 -0.91 -13.62
CA VAL A 144 -12.85 -0.45 -12.27
C VAL A 144 -14.20 -1.06 -11.92
N VAL A 145 -14.29 -1.68 -10.74
CA VAL A 145 -15.48 -2.36 -10.23
C VAL A 145 -15.84 -1.75 -8.90
N THR A 146 -17.08 -1.28 -8.76
CA THR A 146 -17.60 -0.83 -7.46
C THR A 146 -18.18 -2.02 -6.70
N SER A 147 -17.45 -2.53 -5.70
CA SER A 147 -17.85 -3.67 -4.87
C SER A 147 -16.98 -3.74 -3.61
N ASP A 148 -17.44 -4.45 -2.59
CA ASP A 148 -16.54 -4.92 -1.53
C ASP A 148 -15.52 -5.92 -2.10
N GLY A 149 -14.26 -5.79 -1.69
CA GLY A 149 -13.15 -6.59 -2.19
C GLY A 149 -13.25 -8.08 -1.82
N ARG A 150 -13.72 -8.40 -0.62
CA ARG A 150 -13.89 -9.78 -0.17
C ARG A 150 -15.07 -10.43 -0.89
N ILE A 151 -16.17 -9.70 -1.06
CA ILE A 151 -17.32 -10.17 -1.85
C ILE A 151 -16.89 -10.44 -3.29
N PHE A 152 -16.11 -9.54 -3.90
CA PHE A 152 -15.58 -9.74 -5.24
C PHE A 152 -14.70 -11.00 -5.33
N LEU A 153 -13.76 -11.20 -4.38
CA LEU A 153 -12.93 -12.41 -4.32
C LEU A 153 -13.75 -13.70 -4.21
N THR A 154 -14.83 -13.68 -3.44
CA THR A 154 -15.74 -14.83 -3.32
C THR A 154 -16.45 -15.12 -4.65
N GLN A 155 -16.94 -14.10 -5.33
CA GLN A 155 -17.80 -14.24 -6.52
C GLN A 155 -17.02 -14.45 -7.82
N THR A 156 -15.87 -13.80 -7.99
CA THR A 156 -15.10 -13.88 -9.23
C THR A 156 -14.66 -15.31 -9.53
N ARG A 157 -14.63 -15.70 -10.80
CA ARG A 157 -14.03 -16.97 -11.25
C ARG A 157 -12.64 -16.76 -11.84
N ASP A 158 -12.25 -15.50 -12.05
CA ASP A 158 -10.95 -15.15 -12.59
C ASP A 158 -9.83 -15.47 -11.60
N ARG A 159 -8.65 -15.66 -12.17
CA ARG A 159 -7.40 -15.80 -11.43
C ARG A 159 -6.41 -14.73 -11.84
N TYR A 160 -5.53 -14.38 -10.90
CA TYR A 160 -4.60 -13.26 -10.99
C TYR A 160 -3.18 -13.70 -10.66
N ASP A 161 -2.21 -13.04 -11.26
CA ASP A 161 -0.79 -13.25 -10.98
C ASP A 161 -0.33 -12.40 -9.80
N ILE A 162 -1.02 -11.28 -9.56
CA ILE A 162 -0.80 -10.40 -8.42
C ILE A 162 -2.17 -9.99 -7.86
N ILE A 163 -2.34 -10.13 -6.55
CA ILE A 163 -3.47 -9.54 -5.82
C ILE A 163 -2.90 -8.51 -4.86
N ILE A 164 -3.25 -7.24 -5.06
CA ILE A 164 -2.86 -6.10 -4.23
C ILE A 164 -4.03 -5.81 -3.28
N VAL A 165 -3.73 -5.69 -1.99
CA VAL A 165 -4.68 -5.26 -0.95
C VAL A 165 -4.23 -3.92 -0.40
N ASP A 166 -4.92 -2.86 -0.80
CA ASP A 166 -4.65 -1.47 -0.46
C ASP A 166 -5.96 -0.69 -0.23
N ALA A 167 -6.79 -1.21 0.67
CA ALA A 167 -8.14 -0.71 0.94
C ALA A 167 -8.22 -0.07 2.33
N TYR A 168 -7.62 1.10 2.49
CA TYR A 168 -7.66 1.85 3.75
C TYR A 168 -8.99 2.57 3.95
N ARG A 169 -9.41 2.63 5.22
CA ARG A 169 -10.41 3.59 5.71
C ARG A 169 -9.78 4.38 6.85
N GLY A 170 -9.24 5.56 6.51
CA GLY A 170 -8.48 6.38 7.44
C GLY A 170 -7.20 5.67 7.90
N THR A 171 -7.20 5.12 9.11
CA THR A 171 -5.97 4.59 9.73
C THR A 171 -5.79 3.08 9.62
N PHE A 172 -6.76 2.33 9.10
CA PHE A 172 -6.69 0.86 9.04
C PHE A 172 -7.38 0.26 7.82
N VAL A 173 -6.96 -0.96 7.49
CA VAL A 173 -7.65 -1.84 6.52
C VAL A 173 -8.80 -2.54 7.26
N PRO A 174 -10.03 -2.55 6.72
CA PRO A 174 -11.17 -3.24 7.33
C PRO A 174 -10.85 -4.70 7.71
N PHE A 175 -11.26 -5.12 8.91
CA PHE A 175 -10.86 -6.42 9.48
C PHE A 175 -11.17 -7.60 8.56
N HIS A 176 -12.28 -7.57 7.83
CA HIS A 176 -12.69 -8.69 6.99
C HIS A 176 -11.74 -8.90 5.80
N LEU A 177 -10.89 -7.93 5.47
CA LEU A 177 -9.83 -8.02 4.45
C LEU A 177 -8.47 -8.46 5.03
N THR A 178 -8.36 -8.60 6.35
CA THR A 178 -7.10 -8.93 7.03
C THR A 178 -7.06 -10.33 7.63
N THR A 179 -8.16 -11.08 7.52
CA THR A 179 -8.28 -12.42 8.14
C THR A 179 -7.61 -13.51 7.31
N GLN A 180 -7.28 -14.61 7.98
CA GLN A 180 -6.80 -15.84 7.37
C GLN A 180 -7.75 -16.31 6.26
N GLN A 181 -9.06 -16.28 6.50
CA GLN A 181 -10.08 -16.70 5.54
C GLN A 181 -10.10 -15.83 4.29
N CYS A 182 -9.90 -14.52 4.44
CA CYS A 182 -9.75 -13.61 3.31
C CYS A 182 -8.48 -13.92 2.50
N PHE A 183 -7.34 -14.15 3.16
CA PHE A 183 -6.12 -14.55 2.45
C PHE A 183 -6.21 -15.93 1.81
N MET A 184 -6.95 -16.88 2.39
CA MET A 184 -7.27 -18.15 1.75
C MET A 184 -8.14 -17.96 0.50
N LEU A 185 -9.10 -17.02 0.52
CA LEU A 185 -9.85 -16.62 -0.68
C LEU A 185 -8.92 -16.04 -1.75
N ALA A 186 -8.05 -15.09 -1.38
CA ALA A 186 -7.07 -14.51 -2.29
C ALA A 186 -6.15 -15.58 -2.89
N LYS A 187 -5.59 -16.47 -2.06
CA LYS A 187 -4.76 -17.60 -2.50
C LYS A 187 -5.47 -18.50 -3.51
N ARG A 188 -6.75 -18.79 -3.31
CA ARG A 188 -7.56 -19.56 -4.30
C ARG A 188 -7.75 -18.84 -5.63
N ARG A 189 -7.64 -17.51 -5.67
CA ARG A 189 -7.70 -16.68 -6.88
C ARG A 189 -6.34 -16.38 -7.49
N LEU A 190 -5.24 -16.92 -6.94
CA LEU A 190 -3.94 -16.81 -7.59
C LEU A 190 -3.79 -17.83 -8.71
N ASN A 191 -3.09 -17.45 -9.77
CA ASN A 191 -2.45 -18.37 -10.70
C ASN A 191 -1.23 -19.04 -10.04
N PRO A 192 -0.77 -20.21 -10.54
CA PRO A 192 0.49 -20.77 -10.11
C PRO A 192 1.64 -19.75 -10.22
N GLY A 193 2.40 -19.58 -9.14
CA GLY A 193 3.47 -18.57 -9.06
C GLY A 193 2.99 -17.12 -8.87
N GLY A 194 1.70 -16.91 -8.62
CA GLY A 194 1.13 -15.62 -8.25
C GLY A 194 1.42 -15.23 -6.80
N VAL A 195 1.23 -13.95 -6.48
CA VAL A 195 1.54 -13.39 -5.15
C VAL A 195 0.44 -12.48 -4.61
N VAL A 196 0.32 -12.40 -3.29
CA VAL A 196 -0.43 -11.35 -2.60
C VAL A 196 0.53 -10.28 -2.12
N VAL A 197 0.18 -9.01 -2.30
CA VAL A 197 0.89 -7.86 -1.73
C VAL A 197 -0.08 -7.00 -0.94
N GLN A 198 0.33 -6.56 0.24
CA GLN A 198 -0.51 -5.75 1.11
C GLN A 198 0.25 -4.57 1.71
N ASN A 199 -0.44 -3.42 1.75
CA ASN A 199 0.01 -2.24 2.48
C ASN A 199 -0.42 -2.35 3.94
N ILE A 200 0.53 -2.42 4.87
CA ILE A 200 0.25 -2.50 6.31
C ILE A 200 0.65 -1.21 6.99
N ALA A 201 -0.30 -0.68 7.74
CA ALA A 201 -0.19 0.57 8.45
C ALA A 201 0.83 0.41 9.58
N PRO A 202 1.75 1.35 9.80
CA PRO A 202 2.87 1.17 10.71
C PRO A 202 2.39 1.13 12.17
N ASN A 203 2.23 -0.07 12.71
CA ASN A 203 1.91 -0.34 14.10
C ASN A 203 2.44 -1.74 14.44
N VAL A 204 3.26 -1.86 15.49
CA VAL A 204 3.99 -3.11 15.78
C VAL A 204 3.04 -4.29 15.96
N LEU A 205 1.98 -4.12 16.77
CA LEU A 205 1.03 -5.20 17.07
C LEU A 205 0.23 -5.61 15.83
N LEU A 206 -0.20 -4.63 15.04
CA LEU A 206 -0.90 -4.89 13.78
C LEU A 206 0.01 -5.61 12.80
N THR A 207 1.21 -5.08 12.54
CA THR A 207 2.17 -5.67 11.59
C THR A 207 2.51 -7.11 11.96
N GLU A 208 2.83 -7.39 13.22
CA GLU A 208 3.16 -8.75 13.65
C GLU A 208 1.97 -9.72 13.50
N SER A 209 0.74 -9.26 13.75
CA SER A 209 -0.48 -10.07 13.58
C SER A 209 -0.82 -10.30 12.10
N MET A 210 -0.64 -9.28 11.27
CA MET A 210 -0.80 -9.39 9.81
C MET A 210 0.20 -10.37 9.21
N VAL A 211 1.48 -10.27 9.60
CA VAL A 211 2.53 -11.21 9.18
C VAL A 211 2.22 -12.62 9.65
N ALA A 212 1.78 -12.82 10.90
CA ALA A 212 1.35 -14.13 11.40
C ALA A 212 0.20 -14.72 10.56
N THR A 213 -0.76 -13.88 10.18
CA THR A 213 -1.90 -14.28 9.38
C THR A 213 -1.48 -14.71 7.97
N LEU A 214 -0.62 -13.94 7.31
CA LEU A 214 -0.06 -14.31 6.00
C LEU A 214 0.77 -15.60 6.08
N GLN A 215 1.63 -15.75 7.10
CA GLN A 215 2.44 -16.96 7.34
C GLN A 215 1.59 -18.21 7.64
N SER A 216 0.34 -18.04 8.09
CA SER A 216 -0.59 -19.15 8.30
C SER A 216 -1.21 -19.68 7.00
N VAL A 217 -1.10 -18.91 5.89
CA VAL A 217 -1.74 -19.23 4.60
C VAL A 217 -0.71 -19.52 3.51
N PHE A 218 0.43 -18.84 3.50
CA PHE A 218 1.45 -18.90 2.45
C PHE A 218 2.76 -19.49 2.96
N ASP A 219 3.49 -20.17 2.07
CA ASP A 219 4.79 -20.77 2.41
C ASP A 219 5.85 -19.72 2.76
N ASN A 220 5.80 -18.56 2.11
CA ASN A 220 6.76 -17.47 2.29
C ASN A 220 6.06 -16.14 2.49
N VAL A 221 6.64 -15.32 3.37
CA VAL A 221 6.28 -13.91 3.55
C VAL A 221 7.57 -13.11 3.59
N ASP A 222 7.63 -12.06 2.79
CA ASP A 222 8.68 -11.05 2.80
C ASP A 222 8.07 -9.68 3.11
N THR A 223 8.83 -8.81 3.76
CA THR A 223 8.39 -7.49 4.22
C THR A 223 9.37 -6.41 3.81
N PHE A 224 8.86 -5.20 3.63
CA PHE A 224 9.61 -4.00 3.31
C PHE A 224 9.15 -2.88 4.23
N ASP A 225 10.01 -2.52 5.18
CA ASP A 225 9.75 -1.41 6.09
C ASP A 225 10.13 -0.11 5.38
N ILE A 226 9.15 0.75 5.13
CA ILE A 226 9.32 2.06 4.50
C ILE A 226 8.78 3.17 5.41
N ALA A 227 9.06 4.42 5.06
CA ALA A 227 8.57 5.54 5.86
C ALA A 227 7.03 5.55 5.85
N GLY A 228 6.43 5.23 7.00
CA GLY A 228 4.99 5.29 7.18
C GLY A 228 4.20 4.06 6.69
N SER A 229 4.84 2.96 6.28
CA SER A 229 4.14 1.72 5.89
C SER A 229 5.05 0.49 5.95
N VAL A 230 4.44 -0.70 6.05
CA VAL A 230 5.11 -1.99 5.85
C VAL A 230 4.44 -2.67 4.68
N ILE A 231 5.19 -2.95 3.60
CA ILE A 231 4.66 -3.72 2.48
C ILE A 231 4.98 -5.19 2.71
N ALA A 232 3.96 -6.04 2.80
CA ALA A 232 4.12 -7.49 2.89
C ALA A 232 3.82 -8.15 1.54
N ILE A 233 4.67 -9.11 1.14
CA ILE A 233 4.49 -9.94 -0.05
C ILE A 233 4.45 -11.40 0.39
N ALA A 234 3.37 -12.10 0.05
CA ALA A 234 3.16 -13.49 0.41
C ALA A 234 2.96 -14.39 -0.82
N TYR A 235 3.57 -15.57 -0.82
CA TYR A 235 3.58 -16.48 -1.96
C TYR A 235 3.92 -17.92 -1.58
N ASP A 236 3.51 -18.86 -2.44
CA ASP A 236 3.80 -20.29 -2.29
C ASP A 236 5.03 -20.74 -3.08
N GLY A 237 5.56 -21.90 -2.70
CA GLY A 237 6.69 -22.57 -3.33
C GLY A 237 8.03 -22.24 -2.67
N PRO A 238 9.15 -22.51 -3.36
CA PRO A 238 10.48 -22.23 -2.83
C PRO A 238 10.70 -20.74 -2.55
N ALA A 239 11.38 -20.44 -1.43
CA ALA A 239 11.79 -19.08 -1.10
C ALA A 239 12.61 -18.48 -2.25
N LYS A 240 12.23 -17.28 -2.70
CA LYS A 240 12.95 -16.59 -3.77
C LYS A 240 14.24 -16.01 -3.22
N SER A 241 15.39 -16.30 -3.83
CA SER A 241 16.67 -15.73 -3.38
C SER A 241 16.77 -14.24 -3.69
N ALA A 242 17.53 -13.49 -2.88
CA ALA A 242 17.76 -12.06 -3.13
C ALA A 242 18.40 -11.81 -4.50
N ALA A 243 19.33 -12.66 -4.93
CA ALA A 243 19.98 -12.58 -6.23
C ALA A 243 18.98 -12.78 -7.39
N ALA A 244 18.07 -13.76 -7.29
CA ALA A 244 17.07 -14.01 -8.32
C ALA A 244 16.08 -12.84 -8.46
N LEU A 245 15.60 -12.30 -7.33
CA LEU A 245 14.72 -11.12 -7.33
C LEU A 245 15.44 -9.89 -7.92
N ALA A 246 16.70 -9.65 -7.54
CA ALA A 246 17.47 -8.53 -8.06
C ALA A 246 17.73 -8.64 -9.56
N ALA A 247 18.05 -9.83 -10.07
CA ALA A 247 18.22 -10.09 -11.50
C ALA A 247 16.90 -9.83 -12.26
N ARG A 248 15.78 -10.35 -11.74
CA ARG A 248 14.46 -10.13 -12.34
C ARG A 248 14.04 -8.67 -12.33
N ALA A 249 14.21 -7.96 -11.20
CA ALA A 249 13.92 -6.54 -11.12
C ALA A 249 14.79 -5.72 -12.07
N THR A 250 16.07 -6.10 -12.26
CA THR A 250 16.97 -5.43 -13.21
C THR A 250 16.47 -5.62 -14.64
N ALA A 251 16.09 -6.84 -15.02
CA ALA A 251 15.52 -7.11 -16.34
C ALA A 251 14.24 -6.29 -16.59
N LEU A 252 13.31 -6.28 -15.62
CA LEU A 252 12.07 -5.50 -15.71
C LEU A 252 12.35 -3.99 -15.79
N GLN A 253 13.29 -3.48 -15.00
CA GLN A 253 13.70 -2.08 -15.01
C GLN A 253 14.28 -1.68 -16.37
N SER A 254 15.14 -2.51 -16.96
CA SER A 254 15.71 -2.26 -18.29
C SER A 254 14.65 -2.32 -19.39
N GLN A 255 13.72 -3.26 -19.30
CA GLN A 255 12.66 -3.46 -20.28
C GLN A 255 11.63 -2.32 -20.26
N TYR A 256 11.12 -1.97 -19.08
CA TYR A 256 9.98 -1.04 -18.95
C TYR A 256 10.38 0.38 -18.58
N ARG A 257 11.63 0.60 -18.15
CA ARG A 257 12.17 1.93 -17.80
C ARG A 257 11.30 2.66 -16.76
N PHE A 258 10.95 1.95 -15.70
CA PHE A 258 10.22 2.51 -14.56
C PHE A 258 10.87 3.81 -14.04
N THR A 259 10.05 4.75 -13.62
CA THR A 259 10.48 6.06 -13.07
C THR A 259 11.24 5.96 -11.75
N HIS A 260 11.19 4.82 -11.08
CA HIS A 260 11.91 4.53 -9.85
C HIS A 260 12.74 3.26 -10.01
N PRO A 261 13.88 3.15 -9.33
CA PRO A 261 14.80 2.01 -9.49
C PRO A 261 14.29 0.77 -8.76
N LEU A 262 13.55 -0.09 -9.46
CA LEU A 262 12.98 -1.32 -8.90
C LEU A 262 14.00 -2.22 -8.17
N PRO A 263 15.23 -2.44 -8.67
CA PRO A 263 16.23 -3.24 -7.95
C PRO A 263 16.67 -2.65 -6.62
N GLN A 264 16.62 -1.32 -6.45
CA GLN A 264 17.01 -0.67 -5.21
C GLN A 264 15.95 -0.87 -4.13
N LEU A 265 14.66 -0.87 -4.50
CA LEU A 265 13.56 -1.13 -3.57
C LEU A 265 13.68 -2.52 -2.91
N LEU A 266 14.15 -3.52 -3.67
CA LEU A 266 14.37 -4.88 -3.16
C LEU A 266 15.42 -4.98 -2.06
N ARG A 267 16.32 -4.01 -1.91
CA ARG A 267 17.39 -4.03 -0.88
C ARG A 267 16.83 -3.90 0.54
N ALA A 268 15.63 -3.35 0.69
CA ALA A 268 14.95 -3.23 1.97
C ALA A 268 14.22 -4.53 2.40
N ARG A 269 14.32 -5.60 1.61
CA ARG A 269 13.65 -6.88 1.88
C ARG A 269 14.09 -7.44 3.23
N ARG A 270 13.10 -7.86 4.01
CA ARG A 270 13.25 -8.65 5.23
C ARG A 270 12.39 -9.90 5.12
N THR A 271 12.92 -11.03 5.56
CA THR A 271 12.15 -12.26 5.71
C THR A 271 11.87 -12.44 7.20
N PRO A 272 10.66 -12.09 7.69
CA PRO A 272 10.32 -12.24 9.11
C PRO A 272 10.43 -13.71 9.52
N ALA A 273 10.93 -13.94 10.74
CA ALA A 273 10.87 -15.25 11.36
C ALA A 273 9.39 -15.71 11.50
N LYS A 274 9.19 -17.02 11.66
CA LYS A 274 7.85 -17.57 11.88
C LYS A 274 7.25 -16.95 13.16
N SER A 275 6.10 -16.30 13.02
CA SER A 275 5.44 -15.62 14.13
C SER A 275 4.85 -16.63 15.11
N THR A 276 4.90 -16.28 16.40
CA THR A 276 4.23 -17.01 17.49
C THR A 276 2.86 -16.42 17.81
N ARG A 277 2.46 -15.33 17.16
CA ARG A 277 1.13 -14.73 17.35
C ARG A 277 0.04 -15.57 16.72
N HIS A 278 -1.15 -15.50 17.30
CA HIS A 278 -2.33 -16.06 16.66
C HIS A 278 -2.68 -15.26 15.38
N PRO A 279 -3.00 -15.94 14.27
CA PRO A 279 -3.46 -15.28 13.07
C PRO A 279 -4.82 -14.61 13.34
N LEU A 280 -5.09 -13.52 12.62
CA LEU A 280 -6.41 -12.89 12.60
C LEU A 280 -7.38 -13.81 11.86
N THR A 281 -8.53 -14.06 12.44
CA THR A 281 -9.58 -14.91 11.85
C THR A 281 -10.89 -14.14 11.76
N ASP A 282 -11.85 -14.64 10.98
CA ASP A 282 -13.20 -14.07 10.94
C ASP A 282 -13.87 -14.01 12.33
N ASP A 283 -13.55 -14.97 13.20
CA ASP A 283 -14.05 -15.02 14.58
C ASP A 283 -13.27 -14.08 15.52
N PHE A 284 -12.05 -13.69 15.16
CA PHE A 284 -11.17 -12.86 16.00
C PHE A 284 -10.18 -12.03 15.18
N ALA A 285 -10.58 -10.80 14.85
CA ALA A 285 -9.73 -9.82 14.16
C ALA A 285 -9.91 -8.39 14.72
N PRO A 286 -9.43 -8.11 15.95
CA PRO A 286 -9.61 -6.81 16.61
C PRO A 286 -8.65 -5.73 16.06
N VAL A 287 -8.62 -5.54 14.74
CA VAL A 287 -7.64 -4.68 14.05
C VAL A 287 -7.66 -3.24 14.54
N GLU A 288 -8.84 -2.73 14.89
CA GLU A 288 -9.06 -1.39 15.44
C GLU A 288 -8.40 -1.25 16.82
N HIS A 289 -8.52 -2.29 17.66
CA HIS A 289 -7.94 -2.31 19.02
C HIS A 289 -6.43 -2.52 19.02
N LEU A 290 -5.89 -3.31 18.09
CA LEU A 290 -4.44 -3.51 17.95
C LEU A 290 -3.70 -2.18 17.72
N ARG A 291 -4.33 -1.23 17.02
CA ARG A 291 -3.83 0.15 16.94
C ARG A 291 -4.02 0.94 18.24
N GLY A 292 -5.20 0.84 18.86
CA GLY A 292 -5.56 1.59 20.07
C GLY A 292 -4.68 1.30 21.29
N ILE A 293 -4.26 0.04 21.50
CA ILE A 293 -3.45 -0.38 22.66
C ILE A 293 -2.11 0.38 22.71
N GLN A 294 -1.49 0.64 21.56
CA GLN A 294 -0.21 1.35 21.51
C GLN A 294 -0.40 2.86 21.80
N ALA A 295 -1.49 3.46 21.33
CA ALA A 295 -1.81 4.87 21.60
C ALA A 295 -2.11 5.14 23.09
N HIS A 296 -2.76 4.20 23.79
CA HIS A 296 -2.99 4.32 25.23
C HIS A 296 -1.70 4.17 26.05
N ASN A 297 -0.80 3.27 25.65
CA ASN A 297 0.47 3.03 26.34
C ASN A 297 1.50 4.14 26.10
N ALA A 298 1.48 4.82 24.95
CA ALA A 298 2.37 5.94 24.65
C ALA A 298 1.98 7.24 25.40
N ARG A 299 0.71 7.40 25.79
CA ARG A 299 0.22 8.57 26.56
C ARG A 299 0.46 8.46 28.08
N ARG A 300 0.96 7.32 28.56
CA ARG A 300 1.21 7.03 29.99
C ARG A 300 2.70 6.99 30.34
N LYS A 301 3.59 7.35 29.41
CA LYS A 301 5.03 7.56 29.64
C LYS A 301 5.32 9.05 29.52
#